data_AF-A0A143G7Z7-F1
#
_entry.id   AF-A0A143G7Z7-F1
#
_cell.length_a   1.000
_cell.length_b   1.000
_cell.length_c   1.000
_cell.angle_alpha   90.00
_cell.angle_beta   90.00
_cell.angle_gamma   90.00
#
_symmetry.space_group_name_H-M   'P 1'
#
loop_
_entity.id
_entity.type
_entity.pdbx_description
1 polymer ?
#
loop_
_entity_poly.entity_id
_entity_poly.type
_entity_poly.pdbx_seq_one_letter_code
_entity_poly.pdbx_strand_id
1 'polypeptide(L)' 'MYLPAYSPDLNPIEKAWSVLKSKVKSIAIRLDKTIEEAIDLGLKEM' A
#
# COMPACT_ATOMS: atom_id res chain seq x y z
N MET A 1 -4.13 -17.18 -16.05
CA MET A 1 -3.03 -16.25 -16.38
C MET A 1 -1.80 -16.68 -15.58
N TYR A 2 -0.65 -16.91 -16.21
CA TYR A 2 0.57 -17.35 -15.54
C TYR A 2 1.38 -16.12 -15.11
N LEU A 3 1.77 -16.06 -13.83
CA LEU A 3 2.68 -15.05 -13.30
C LEU A 3 4.05 -15.69 -13.11
N PRO A 4 5.08 -15.29 -13.87
CA PRO A 4 6.43 -15.84 -13.70
C PRO A 4 7.02 -15.47 -12.33
N ALA A 5 7.88 -16.33 -11.82
CA ALA A 5 8.60 -16.08 -10.58
C ALA A 5 9.42 -14.78 -10.67
N TYR A 6 9.56 -14.08 -9.54
CA TYR A 6 10.33 -12.83 -9.43
C TYR A 6 9.95 -11.74 -10.44
N SER A 7 8.70 -11.72 -10.89
CA SER A 7 8.21 -10.74 -11.87
C SER A 7 7.18 -9.79 -11.24
N PRO A 8 7.60 -8.94 -10.27
CA PRO A 8 6.69 -8.00 -9.61
C PRO A 8 6.05 -7.03 -10.60
N ASP A 9 6.75 -6.64 -11.65
CA ASP A 9 6.23 -5.74 -12.69
C ASP A 9 4.99 -6.29 -13.42
N LEU A 10 4.84 -7.62 -13.43
CA LEU A 10 3.70 -8.31 -14.05
C LEU A 10 2.57 -8.61 -13.06
N ASN A 11 2.76 -8.33 -11.77
CA ASN A 11 1.77 -8.60 -10.74
C ASN A 11 0.91 -7.35 -10.45
N PRO A 12 -0.38 -7.33 -10.82
CA PRO A 12 -1.23 -6.14 -10.68
C PRO A 12 -1.34 -5.62 -9.24
N ILE A 13 -1.15 -6.48 -8.23
CA ILE A 13 -1.22 -6.09 -6.82
C ILE A 13 -0.11 -5.11 -6.42
N GLU A 14 1.04 -5.12 -7.10
CA GLU A 14 2.15 -4.23 -6.78
C GLU A 14 1.78 -2.74 -6.97
N LYS A 15 0.90 -2.45 -7.94
CA LYS A 15 0.36 -1.10 -8.12
C LYS A 15 -0.50 -0.68 -6.93
N ALA A 16 -1.36 -1.58 -6.45
CA ALA A 16 -2.17 -1.33 -5.26
C ALA A 16 -1.28 -1.13 -4.02
N TRP A 17 -0.23 -1.95 -3.85
CA TRP A 17 0.75 -1.77 -2.76
C TRP A 17 1.50 -0.45 -2.85
N SER A 18 1.86 0.01 -4.06
CA SER A 18 2.52 1.30 -4.24
C SER A 18 1.64 2.46 -3.78
N VAL A 19 0.35 2.44 -4.16
CA VAL A 19 -0.64 3.43 -3.73
C VAL A 19 -0.85 3.38 -2.22
N LEU A 20 -1.07 2.19 -1.65
CA LEU A 20 -1.30 2.03 -0.21
C LEU A 20 -0.08 2.50 0.59
N LYS A 21 1.13 2.10 0.22
CA LYS A 21 2.37 2.55 0.91
C LYS A 21 2.48 4.08 0.93
N SER A 22 2.16 4.74 -0.18
CA SER A 22 2.18 6.20 -0.26
C SER A 22 1.13 6.84 0.67
N LYS A 23 -0.09 6.30 0.70
CA LYS A 23 -1.16 6.76 1.61
C LYS A 23 -0.79 6.56 3.07
N VAL A 24 -0.39 5.34 3.45
CA VAL A 24 -0.01 4.99 4.84
C VAL A 24 1.11 5.91 5.33
N LYS A 25 2.16 6.11 4.53
CA LYS A 25 3.25 7.03 4.87
C LYS A 25 2.75 8.46 5.09
N SER A 26 1.88 8.96 4.21
CA SER A 26 1.29 10.30 4.36
C SER A 26 0.45 10.42 5.63
N ILE A 27 -0.38 9.41 5.94
CA ILE A 27 -1.25 9.40 7.12
C ILE A 27 -0.41 9.36 8.40
N ALA A 28 0.55 8.44 8.48
CA ALA A 28 1.42 8.29 9.66
C ALA A 28 2.15 9.60 9.99
N ILE A 29 2.72 10.28 8.97
CA ILE A 29 3.46 11.53 9.18
C ILE A 29 2.54 12.71 9.49
N ARG A 30 1.45 12.88 8.74
CA ARG A 30 0.61 14.10 8.85
C ARG A 30 -0.30 14.09 10.06
N LEU A 31 -0.72 12.91 10.50
CA LEU A 31 -1.67 12.74 11.59
C LEU A 31 -1.02 12.19 12.87
N ASP A 32 0.31 12.01 12.87
CA ASP A 32 1.08 11.42 13.97
C ASP A 32 0.49 10.09 14.46
N LYS A 33 0.17 9.23 13.49
CA LYS A 33 -0.47 7.93 13.70
C LYS A 33 0.53 6.80 13.65
N THR A 34 0.27 5.72 14.40
CA THR A 34 1.09 4.52 14.25
C THR A 34 0.91 3.93 12.85
N ILE A 35 1.84 3.07 12.44
CA ILE A 35 1.76 2.41 11.14
C ILE A 35 0.49 1.55 11.04
N GLU A 36 0.10 0.88 12.13
CA GLU A 36 -1.11 0.06 12.20
C GLU A 36 -2.37 0.90 12.00
N GLU A 37 -2.50 2.01 12.73
CA GLU A 37 -3.64 2.94 12.53
C GLU A 37 -3.65 3.54 11.12
N ALA A 38 -2.47 3.87 10.57
CA ALA A 38 -2.34 4.41 9.23
C ALA A 38 -2.67 3.39 8.13
N ILE A 39 -2.38 2.09 8.34
CA ILE A 39 -2.80 1.00 7.46
C ILE A 39 -4.32 0.87 7.46
N ASP A 40 -4.95 0.84 8.65
CA ASP A 40 -6.41 0.75 8.77
C ASP A 40 -7.12 1.92 8.06
N LEU A 41 -6.62 3.14 8.25
CA LEU A 41 -7.13 4.33 7.57
C LEU A 41 -6.85 4.28 6.06
N GLY A 42 -5.64 3.89 5.66
CA GLY A 42 -5.23 3.80 4.27
C GLY A 42 -6.08 2.81 3.47
N LEU A 43 -6.43 1.66 4.07
CA LEU A 43 -7.30 0.65 3.46
C LEU A 43 -8.76 1.07 3.39
N LYS A 44 -9.27 1.84 4.36
CA LYS A 44 -10.65 2.37 4.33
C LYS A 44 -10.84 3.46 3.27
N GLU A 45 -9.77 4.17 2.93
CA GLU A 45 -9.73 5.27 1.94
C GLU A 45 -9.41 4.80 0.51
N MET A 46 -9.25 3.49 0.27
CA MET A 46 -9.03 2.91 -1.06
C MET A 46 -10.34 2.48 -1.71
#